data_AF-A0A8I1ZN98-F1
#
_entry.id   AF-A0A8I1ZN98-F1
#
_cell.length_a   1.000
_cell.length_b   1.000
_cell.length_c   1.000
_cell.angle_alpha   90.00
_cell.angle_beta   90.00
_cell.angle_gamma   90.00
#
_symmetry.space_group_name_H-M   'P 1'
#
loop_
_entity.id
_entity.type
_entity.pdbx_description
1 polymer ?
#
loop_
_entity_poly.entity_id
_entity_poly.type
_entity_poly.pdbx_seq_one_letter_code
_entity_poly.pdbx_strand_id
1 'polypeptide(L)' 'MLIAGLTGSIATGKSTVSTIMKDLGAFIVDADRAAREVVLPGMPAWERIV' A
#
# COMPACT_ATOMS: atom_id res chain seq x y z
N MET A 1 -19.02 -4.83 -0.52
CA MET A 1 -17.97 -3.88 -0.91
C MET A 1 -17.03 -4.60 -1.85
N LEU A 2 -16.67 -4.03 -3.00
CA LEU A 2 -15.74 -4.65 -3.94
C LEU A 2 -14.30 -4.39 -3.47
N ILE A 3 -13.45 -5.42 -3.51
CA ILE A 3 -12.01 -5.32 -3.22
C ILE A 3 -11.26 -5.76 -4.46
N ALA A 4 -10.40 -4.89 -4.98
CA ALA A 4 -9.60 -5.14 -6.17
C ALA A 4 -8.11 -4.92 -5.86
N GLY A 5 -7.28 -5.88 -6.29
CA GLY A 5 -5.82 -5.78 -6.16
C GLY A 5 -5.22 -5.04 -7.35
N LEU A 6 -4.48 -3.96 -7.08
CA LEU A 6 -3.69 -3.25 -8.09
C LEU A 6 -2.23 -3.71 -8.00
N THR A 7 -1.77 -4.43 -9.02
CA THR A 7 -0.39 -4.95 -9.11
C THR A 7 0.27 -4.55 -10.43
N GLY A 8 1.58 -4.73 -10.52
CA GLY A 8 2.40 -4.39 -11.67
C GLY A 8 3.87 -4.24 -11.28
N SER A 9 4.76 -4.52 -12.22
CA SER A 9 6.21 -4.42 -12.06
C SER A 9 6.68 -2.99 -11.77
N ILE A 10 7.99 -2.84 -11.52
CA ILE A 10 8.60 -1.52 -11.34
C ILE A 10 8.38 -0.64 -12.59
N ALA A 11 8.10 0.65 -12.37
CA ALA A 11 7.91 1.66 -13.41
C ALA A 11 6.75 1.43 -14.41
N THR A 12 5.80 0.53 -14.13
CA THR A 12 4.64 0.29 -15.03
C THR A 12 3.46 1.23 -14.81
N GLY A 13 3.60 2.28 -14.01
CA GLY A 13 2.54 3.27 -13.78
C GLY A 13 1.49 2.87 -12.74
N LYS A 14 1.77 1.88 -11.89
CA LYS A 14 0.87 1.44 -10.82
C LYS A 14 0.43 2.59 -9.89
N SER A 15 1.35 3.47 -9.50
CA SER A 15 1.02 4.66 -8.69
C SER A 15 0.10 5.63 -9.44
N THR A 16 0.26 5.77 -10.76
CA THR A 16 -0.63 6.59 -11.61
C THR A 16 -2.05 6.02 -11.62
N VAL A 17 -2.21 4.71 -11.81
CA VAL A 17 -3.52 4.05 -11.79
C VAL A 17 -4.18 4.16 -10.41
N SER A 18 -3.40 4.00 -9.34
CA SER A 18 -3.88 4.18 -7.95
C SER A 18 -4.47 5.58 -7.73
N THR A 19 -3.79 6.63 -8.21
CA THR A 19 -4.30 8.01 -8.16
C THR A 19 -5.58 8.18 -8.96
N ILE A 20 -5.65 7.67 -10.18
CA ILE A 20 -6.87 7.74 -11.01
C ILE A 20 -8.04 7.05 -10.31
N MET A 21 -7.83 5.87 -9.72
CA MET A 21 -8.87 5.17 -8.97
C MET A 21 -9.34 5.98 -7.76
N LYS A 22 -8.41 6.62 -7.04
CA LYS A 22 -8.73 7.51 -5.92
C LYS A 22 -9.57 8.70 -6.35
N ASP A 23 -9.22 9.34 -7.46
CA ASP A 23 -9.94 10.50 -8.01
C ASP A 23 -11.37 10.13 -8.46
N LEU A 24 -11.58 8.87 -8.87
CA LEU A 24 -12.89 8.29 -9.17
C LEU A 24 -13.67 7.83 -7.92
N GLY A 25 -13.14 8.06 -6.71
CA GLY A 25 -13.81 7.76 -5.45
C GLY A 25 -13.44 6.42 -4.83
N ALA A 26 -12.44 5.70 -5.35
CA ALA A 26 -11.96 4.48 -4.71
C ALA A 26 -11.21 4.79 -3.42
N PHE A 27 -11.44 3.98 -2.39
CA PHE A 27 -10.61 3.98 -1.19
C PHE A 27 -9.34 3.17 -1.46
N ILE A 28 -8.18 3.82 -1.36
CA ILE A 28 -6.88 3.19 -1.63
C ILE A 28 -6.27 2.66 -0.33
N VAL A 29 -5.95 1.37 -0.33
CA VAL A 29 -5.11 0.73 0.70
C VAL A 29 -3.72 0.51 0.09
N ASP A 30 -2.72 1.21 0.61
CA ASP A 30 -1.34 1.12 0.15
C ASP A 30 -0.55 0.10 0.99
N ALA A 31 -0.18 -1.02 0.36
CA ALA A 31 0.56 -2.09 1.01
C ALA A 31 2.01 -1.71 1.34
N ASP A 32 2.68 -0.93 0.49
CA ASP A 32 4.06 -0.50 0.74
C ASP A 32 4.12 0.44 1.94
N ARG A 33 3.12 1.32 2.08
CA ARG A 33 3.00 2.21 3.25
C ARG A 33 2.72 1.41 4.52
N ALA A 34 1.76 0.49 4.48
CA ALA A 34 1.42 -0.34 5.63
C ALA A 34 2.62 -1.20 6.08
N ALA A 35 3.37 -1.78 5.14
CA ALA A 35 4.57 -2.56 5.44
C ALA A 35 5.65 -1.75 6.16
N ARG A 36 5.79 -0.44 5.86
CA ARG A 36 6.71 0.45 6.57
C ARG A 36 6.20 0.86 7.95
N GLU A 37 4.90 1.12 8.08
CA GLU A 37 4.28 1.55 9.34
C GLU A 37 4.37 0.47 10.43
N VAL A 38 4.16 -0.80 10.07
CA VAL A 38 4.19 -1.90 11.06
C VAL A 38 5.59 -2.19 11.61
N VAL A 39 6.65 -1.78 10.91
CA VAL A 39 8.05 -1.95 11.35
C VAL A 39 8.65 -0.68 11.93
N LEU A 40 7.83 0.32 12.28
CA LEU A 40 8.34 1.48 13.02
C LEU A 40 8.89 1.04 14.41
N PRO A 41 9.94 1.69 14.92
CA PRO A 41 10.46 1.39 16.25
C PRO A 41 9.36 1.41 17.32
N GLY A 42 9.34 0.38 18.17
CA GLY A 42 8.32 0.19 19.20
C GLY A 42 7.03 -0.47 18.72
N MET A 43 6.93 -0.86 17.44
CA MET A 43 5.81 -1.68 16.96
C MET A 43 6.06 -3.17 17.24
N PRO A 44 5.00 -3.97 17.44
CA PRO A 44 5.15 -5.41 17.70
C PRO A 44 5.86 -6.20 16.59
N ALA A 45 5.80 -5.74 15.34
CA ALA A 45 6.52 -6.41 14.25
C ALA A 45 8.00 -6.02 14.22
N TRP A 46 8.36 -4.79 14.61
CA TRP A 46 9.75 -4.36 14.77
C TRP A 46 10.49 -5.23 15.80
N GLU A 47 9.87 -5.47 16.96
CA GLU A 47 10.46 -6.30 18.03
C GLU A 47 10.76 -7.75 17.62
N ARG A 48 10.13 -8.24 16.55
CA ARG A 48 10.33 -9.62 16.07
C ARG A 48 11.41 -9.75 15.01
N ILE A 49 11.86 -8.64 14.42
CA ILE A 49 12.77 -8.65 13.25
C ILE A 49 14.12 -7.97 13.54
N VAL A 50 14.33 -7.46 14.75
CA VAL A 50 15.57 -6.83 15.22
C VAL A 50 16.22 -7.66 16.32
#